data_AF-A0A917F969-F1
#
_entry.id   AF-A0A917F969-F1
#
_cell.length_a   1.000
_cell.length_b   1.000
_cell.length_c   1.000
_cell.angle_alpha   90.00
_cell.angle_beta   90.00
_cell.angle_gamma   90.00
#
_symmetry.space_group_name_H-M   'P 1'
#
loop_
_entity.id
_entity.type
_entity.pdbx_description
1 polymer ?
#
loop_
_entity_poly.entity_id
_entity_poly.type
_entity_poly.pdbx_seq_one_letter_code
_entity_poly.pdbx_strand_id
1 'polypeptide(L)'
;MYPLLDDFLIREERRRNRSLPKRFIAWLNADKGEKTAKHLERTLAKPGSENMAVQLLKKAEEAYKADDVYKKQDAKRKRSLKQFQKVFEDWLNGKPGTPYREEMLNAKDDMGRELARSDAERAFARANPHLLPDDYKDASKTRIRPVRNGYMKEVDDLTFDVIEPGLNQMGLVGADILRSWDKIVGQALAQNTRPERITFPPKERANATLFLKVRAGFNTIVQHHSAQIIFRINGHFGFRAVSEVRISKRPFDENETTGSQVSRKVLAQRVQPVAQLSPRMAELIHAIKDPEMRQAFEELGKVIEARNR
;
A
#
# COMPACT_ATOMS: atom_id res chain seq x y z
N MET A 1 8.14 -21.56 -19.97
CA MET A 1 7.12 -20.78 -19.24
C MET A 1 5.87 -20.77 -20.09
N TYR A 2 4.71 -20.98 -19.47
CA TYR A 2 3.44 -21.10 -20.16
C TYR A 2 2.81 -19.69 -20.24
N PRO A 3 2.73 -19.06 -21.42
CA PRO A 3 2.39 -17.64 -21.54
C PRO A 3 0.96 -17.32 -21.10
N LEU A 4 0.01 -18.25 -21.30
CA LEU A 4 -1.37 -18.04 -20.85
C LEU A 4 -1.47 -18.15 -19.32
N LEU A 5 -0.72 -19.07 -18.72
CA LEU A 5 -0.60 -19.21 -17.27
C LEU A 5 0.00 -17.96 -16.62
N ASP A 6 1.08 -17.42 -17.15
CA ASP A 6 1.72 -16.22 -16.57
C ASP A 6 0.76 -15.01 -16.59
N ASP A 7 0.06 -14.78 -17.70
CA ASP A 7 -0.95 -13.72 -17.79
C ASP A 7 -2.14 -13.97 -16.85
N PHE A 8 -2.61 -15.22 -16.76
CA PHE A 8 -3.66 -15.59 -15.82
C PHE A 8 -3.26 -15.38 -14.36
N LEU A 9 -2.04 -15.75 -13.97
CA LEU A 9 -1.54 -15.54 -12.61
C LEU A 9 -1.47 -14.05 -12.28
N ILE A 10 -1.02 -13.19 -13.21
CA ILE A 10 -1.00 -11.74 -13.03
C ILE A 10 -2.42 -11.18 -12.88
N ARG A 11 -3.39 -11.66 -13.69
CA ARG A 11 -4.80 -11.25 -13.58
C ARG A 11 -5.42 -11.70 -12.25
N GLU A 12 -5.13 -12.92 -11.80
CA GLU A 12 -5.61 -13.44 -10.53
C GLU A 12 -5.00 -12.71 -9.32
N GLU A 13 -3.71 -12.34 -9.37
CA GLU A 13 -3.09 -11.51 -8.33
C GLU A 13 -3.79 -10.16 -8.18
N ARG A 14 -4.18 -9.55 -9.31
CA ARG A 14 -4.97 -8.31 -9.32
C ARG A 14 -6.36 -8.52 -8.72
N ARG A 15 -7.07 -9.58 -9.13
CA ARG A 15 -8.41 -9.92 -8.62
C ARG A 15 -8.40 -10.18 -7.11
N ARG A 16 -7.38 -10.86 -6.60
CA ARG A 16 -7.25 -11.23 -5.18
C ARG A 16 -6.70 -10.11 -4.30
N ASN A 17 -6.25 -9.01 -4.91
CA ASN A 17 -5.51 -7.92 -4.26
C ASN A 17 -4.38 -8.46 -3.35
N ARG A 18 -3.74 -9.54 -3.79
CA ARG A 18 -2.73 -10.27 -3.02
C ARG A 18 -1.79 -10.98 -3.98
N SER A 19 -0.48 -10.78 -3.78
CA SER A 19 0.53 -11.51 -4.54
C SER A 19 0.52 -13.00 -4.20
N LEU A 20 0.69 -13.84 -5.22
CA LEU A 20 0.92 -15.25 -5.01
C LEU A 20 2.33 -15.45 -4.45
N PRO A 21 2.55 -16.45 -3.57
CA PRO A 21 3.87 -16.66 -3.00
C PRO A 21 4.90 -16.90 -4.13
N LYS A 22 5.99 -16.13 -4.18
CA LYS A 22 7.08 -16.35 -5.17
C LYS A 22 7.57 -17.80 -5.20
N ARG A 23 7.57 -18.47 -4.04
CA ARG A 23 7.93 -19.89 -3.91
C ARG A 23 6.89 -20.84 -4.50
N PHE A 24 5.61 -20.47 -4.48
CA PHE A 24 4.55 -21.20 -5.17
C PHE A 24 4.72 -21.07 -6.69
N ILE A 25 5.04 -19.87 -7.19
CA ILE A 25 5.37 -19.66 -8.61
C ILE A 25 6.63 -20.47 -8.99
N ALA A 26 7.67 -20.47 -8.15
CA ALA A 26 8.85 -21.30 -8.35
C ALA A 26 8.53 -22.80 -8.32
N TRP A 27 7.61 -23.23 -7.44
CA TRP A 27 7.14 -24.61 -7.36
C TRP A 27 6.34 -25.02 -8.61
N LEU A 28 5.48 -24.14 -9.15
CA LEU A 28 4.79 -24.37 -10.42
C LEU A 28 5.76 -24.55 -11.60
N ASN A 29 6.91 -23.87 -11.54
CA ASN A 29 7.98 -23.99 -12.53
C ASN A 29 8.94 -25.17 -12.26
N ALA A 30 8.82 -25.86 -11.13
CA ALA A 30 9.62 -27.03 -10.79
C ALA A 30 8.97 -28.32 -11.33
N ASP A 31 9.76 -29.40 -11.44
CA ASP A 31 9.34 -30.71 -11.95
C ASP A 31 8.08 -31.26 -11.23
N LYS A 32 8.00 -31.05 -9.90
CA LYS A 32 6.84 -31.43 -9.08
C LYS A 32 5.54 -30.67 -9.44
N GLY A 33 5.66 -29.40 -9.83
CA GLY A 33 4.52 -28.54 -10.18
C GLY A 33 4.19 -28.52 -11.68
N GLU A 34 5.06 -29.08 -12.52
CA GLU A 34 4.96 -29.00 -13.98
C GLU A 34 3.66 -29.63 -14.51
N LYS A 35 3.22 -30.76 -13.93
CA LYS A 35 1.94 -31.39 -14.32
C LYS A 35 0.75 -30.47 -14.06
N THR A 36 0.77 -29.78 -12.93
CA THR A 36 -0.26 -28.82 -12.52
C THR A 36 -0.24 -27.59 -13.41
N ALA A 37 0.95 -27.07 -13.73
CA ALA A 37 1.13 -25.95 -14.65
C ALA A 37 0.62 -26.28 -16.07
N LYS A 38 0.97 -27.47 -16.60
CA LYS A 38 0.48 -27.98 -17.89
C LYS A 38 -1.04 -28.11 -17.91
N HIS A 39 -1.64 -28.58 -16.81
CA HIS A 39 -3.08 -28.72 -16.70
C HIS A 39 -3.78 -27.35 -16.70
N LEU A 40 -3.26 -26.39 -15.95
CA LEU A 40 -3.74 -25.01 -15.94
C LEU A 40 -3.66 -24.38 -17.34
N GLU A 41 -2.53 -24.53 -18.03
CA GLU A 41 -2.37 -24.00 -19.40
C GLU A 41 -3.40 -24.59 -20.37
N ARG A 42 -3.59 -25.91 -20.35
CA ARG A 42 -4.58 -26.59 -21.21
C ARG A 42 -6.01 -26.14 -20.90
N THR A 43 -6.32 -25.84 -19.64
CA THR A 43 -7.64 -25.29 -19.30
C THR A 43 -7.78 -23.85 -19.79
N LEU A 44 -6.78 -23.01 -19.63
CA LEU A 44 -6.79 -21.60 -20.05
C LEU A 44 -6.85 -21.44 -21.58
N ALA A 45 -6.38 -22.42 -22.34
CA ALA A 45 -6.52 -22.45 -23.79
C ALA A 45 -7.98 -22.56 -24.28
N LYS A 46 -8.92 -23.00 -23.42
CA LYS A 46 -10.34 -23.11 -23.76
C LYS A 46 -11.07 -21.80 -23.44
N PRO A 47 -11.89 -21.24 -24.36
CA PRO A 47 -12.65 -20.02 -24.08
C PRO A 47 -13.70 -20.27 -22.97
N GLY A 48 -13.84 -19.32 -22.04
CA GLY A 48 -14.82 -19.37 -20.94
C GLY A 48 -14.44 -20.26 -19.74
N SER A 49 -13.23 -20.82 -19.71
CA SER A 49 -12.78 -21.74 -18.64
C SER A 49 -12.16 -21.05 -17.41
N GLU A 50 -12.23 -19.73 -17.30
CA GLU A 50 -11.51 -18.94 -16.30
C GLU A 50 -11.87 -19.38 -14.86
N ASN A 51 -13.16 -19.61 -14.57
CA ASN A 51 -13.61 -20.11 -13.26
C ASN A 51 -13.03 -21.49 -12.92
N MET A 52 -12.88 -22.36 -13.92
CA MET A 52 -12.29 -23.68 -13.76
C MET A 52 -10.79 -23.58 -13.49
N ALA A 53 -10.11 -22.66 -14.17
CA ALA A 53 -8.70 -22.34 -13.91
C ALA A 53 -8.50 -21.78 -12.49
N VAL A 54 -9.41 -20.95 -11.96
CA VAL A 54 -9.36 -20.49 -10.56
C VAL A 54 -9.48 -21.66 -9.58
N GLN A 55 -10.39 -22.60 -9.83
CA GLN A 55 -10.52 -23.79 -8.98
C GLN A 55 -9.28 -24.68 -9.03
N LEU A 56 -8.70 -24.86 -10.22
CA LEU A 56 -7.44 -25.60 -10.37
C LEU A 56 -6.27 -24.89 -9.69
N LEU A 57 -6.22 -23.56 -9.72
CA LEU A 57 -5.22 -22.78 -9.00
C LEU A 57 -5.34 -22.97 -7.49
N LYS A 58 -6.57 -23.03 -6.94
CA LYS A 58 -6.79 -23.36 -5.52
C LYS A 58 -6.29 -24.76 -5.17
N LYS A 59 -6.61 -25.76 -6.00
CA LYS A 59 -6.10 -27.13 -5.82
C LYS A 59 -4.58 -27.20 -5.93
N ALA A 60 -3.98 -26.41 -6.82
CA ALA A 60 -2.54 -26.27 -6.96
C ALA A 60 -1.90 -25.69 -5.68
N GLU A 61 -2.51 -24.67 -5.08
CA GLU A 61 -2.06 -24.10 -3.81
C GLU A 61 -2.17 -25.11 -2.66
N GLU A 62 -3.23 -25.91 -2.61
CA GLU A 62 -3.39 -26.99 -1.63
C GLU A 62 -2.32 -28.07 -1.79
N ALA A 63 -2.05 -28.49 -3.03
CA ALA A 63 -0.97 -29.43 -3.35
C ALA A 63 0.41 -28.88 -2.96
N TYR A 64 0.66 -27.60 -3.23
CA TYR A 64 1.89 -26.93 -2.79
C TYR A 64 2.01 -26.91 -1.26
N LYS A 65 0.92 -26.63 -0.54
CA LYS A 65 0.91 -26.66 0.94
C LYS A 65 1.11 -28.07 1.50
N ALA A 66 0.71 -29.10 0.75
CA ALA A 66 0.90 -30.49 1.12
C ALA A 66 2.34 -30.98 0.92
N ASP A 67 3.13 -30.32 0.05
CA ASP A 67 4.53 -30.65 -0.23
C ASP A 67 5.40 -30.54 1.04
N ASP A 68 6.25 -31.53 1.26
CA ASP A 68 7.17 -31.59 2.41
C ASP A 68 8.12 -30.40 2.44
N VAL A 69 8.48 -29.86 1.27
CA VAL A 69 9.30 -28.65 1.17
C VAL A 69 8.58 -27.46 1.82
N TYR A 70 7.28 -27.29 1.55
CA TYR A 70 6.47 -26.24 2.17
C TYR A 70 6.34 -26.48 3.68
N LYS A 71 6.00 -27.71 4.10
CA LYS A 71 5.82 -28.04 5.53
C LYS A 71 7.09 -27.81 6.34
N LYS A 72 8.27 -28.20 5.83
CA LYS A 72 9.56 -27.95 6.48
C LYS A 72 9.85 -26.46 6.60
N GLN A 73 9.55 -25.68 5.56
CA GLN A 73 9.72 -24.23 5.57
C GLN A 73 8.74 -23.53 6.52
N ASP A 74 7.48 -23.95 6.54
CA ASP A 74 6.46 -23.43 7.45
C ASP A 74 6.80 -23.75 8.90
N ALA A 75 7.32 -24.95 9.18
CA ALA A 75 7.84 -25.32 10.48
C ALA A 75 9.04 -24.44 10.90
N LYS A 76 9.98 -24.17 9.99
CA LYS A 76 11.10 -23.24 10.23
C LYS A 76 10.58 -21.84 10.55
N ARG A 77 9.62 -21.33 9.76
CA ARG A 77 8.97 -20.02 9.97
C ARG A 77 8.28 -19.95 11.33
N LYS A 78 7.50 -20.97 11.70
CA LYS A 78 6.83 -21.06 13.01
C LYS A 78 7.82 -21.07 14.17
N ARG A 79 8.95 -21.78 14.03
CA ARG A 79 10.03 -21.78 15.02
C ARG A 79 10.65 -20.39 15.18
N SER A 80 10.99 -19.72 14.08
CA SER A 80 11.50 -18.34 14.13
C SER A 80 10.50 -17.35 14.70
N LEU A 81 9.20 -17.49 14.42
CA LEU A 81 8.17 -16.63 15.02
C LEU A 81 8.05 -16.84 16.52
N LYS A 82 8.08 -18.09 16.99
CA LYS A 82 8.10 -18.39 18.42
C LYS A 82 9.35 -17.82 19.10
N GLN A 83 10.51 -17.93 18.44
CA GLN A 83 11.75 -17.32 18.93
C GLN A 83 11.62 -15.79 19.00
N PHE A 84 11.11 -15.16 17.94
CA PHE A 84 10.87 -13.72 17.90
C PHE A 84 9.92 -13.28 19.02
N GLN A 85 8.79 -13.97 19.20
CA GLN A 85 7.82 -13.68 20.26
C GLN A 85 8.45 -13.77 21.65
N LYS A 86 9.23 -14.82 21.90
CA LYS A 86 9.92 -15.00 23.17
C LYS A 86 10.90 -13.84 23.45
N VAL A 87 11.77 -13.53 22.50
CA VAL A 87 12.76 -12.45 22.68
C VAL A 87 12.06 -11.08 22.76
N PHE A 88 10.94 -10.89 22.07
CA PHE A 88 10.12 -9.69 22.18
C PHE A 88 9.50 -9.53 23.57
N GLU A 89 8.95 -10.61 24.14
CA GLU A 89 8.42 -10.61 25.51
C GLU A 89 9.54 -10.34 26.53
N ASP A 90 10.72 -10.94 26.36
CA ASP A 90 11.88 -10.68 27.20
C ASP A 90 12.33 -9.20 27.08
N TRP A 91 12.30 -8.63 25.87
CA TRP A 91 12.64 -7.24 25.60
C TRP A 91 11.62 -6.24 26.17
N LEU A 92 10.32 -6.54 26.06
CA LEU A 92 9.24 -5.74 26.66
C LEU A 92 9.38 -5.65 28.18
N ASN A 93 9.88 -6.71 28.81
CA ASN A 93 10.16 -6.73 30.24
C ASN A 93 11.49 -6.07 30.62
N GLY A 94 12.34 -5.73 29.64
CA GLY A 94 13.61 -5.05 29.85
C GLY A 94 13.50 -3.52 29.79
N LYS A 95 14.57 -2.84 30.23
CA LYS A 95 14.73 -1.37 30.19
C LYS A 95 14.37 -0.68 28.85
N PRO A 96 14.69 -1.23 27.67
CA PRO A 96 14.32 -0.58 26.41
C PRO A 96 12.82 -0.68 26.06
N GLY A 97 12.11 -1.67 26.61
CA GLY A 97 10.68 -1.92 26.35
C GLY A 97 9.74 -1.26 27.37
N THR A 98 10.26 -0.72 28.47
CA THR A 98 9.43 -0.13 29.54
C THR A 98 8.51 1.00 29.09
N PRO A 99 8.90 1.93 28.19
CA PRO A 99 8.01 3.01 27.77
C PRO A 99 6.75 2.46 27.07
N TYR A 100 6.92 1.45 26.22
CA TYR A 100 5.82 0.80 25.50
C TYR A 100 4.91 0.00 26.44
N ARG A 101 5.50 -0.66 27.43
CA ARG A 101 4.74 -1.40 28.44
C ARG A 101 3.87 -0.45 29.28
N GLU A 102 4.41 0.70 29.67
CA GLU A 102 3.68 1.73 30.40
C GLU A 102 2.53 2.32 29.56
N GLU A 103 2.76 2.58 28.27
CA GLU A 103 1.70 2.99 27.34
C GLU A 103 0.59 1.93 27.23
N MET A 104 0.93 0.64 27.16
CA MET A 104 -0.06 -0.44 27.14
C MET A 104 -0.87 -0.52 28.43
N LEU A 105 -0.25 -0.26 29.60
CA LEU A 105 -0.93 -0.28 30.89
C LEU A 105 -1.82 0.95 31.09
N ASN A 106 -1.39 2.11 30.58
CA ASN A 106 -2.10 3.39 30.72
C ASN A 106 -3.21 3.59 29.67
N ALA A 107 -3.24 2.79 28.60
CA ALA A 107 -4.29 2.85 27.60
C ALA A 107 -5.66 2.44 28.18
N LYS A 108 -6.62 3.36 28.06
CA LYS A 108 -8.02 3.18 28.52
C LYS A 108 -8.82 2.23 27.63
N ASP A 109 -8.52 2.22 26.32
CA ASP A 109 -9.25 1.44 25.32
C ASP A 109 -8.43 0.22 24.85
N ASP A 110 -9.10 -0.89 24.58
CA ASP A 110 -8.45 -2.12 24.07
C ASP A 110 -7.76 -1.87 22.71
N MET A 111 -8.32 -0.98 21.88
CA MET A 111 -7.69 -0.56 20.63
C MET A 111 -6.37 0.18 20.87
N GLY A 112 -6.29 1.00 21.93
CA GLY A 112 -5.06 1.71 22.30
C GLY A 112 -3.96 0.74 22.77
N ARG A 113 -4.34 -0.31 23.50
CA ARG A 113 -3.43 -1.38 23.92
C ARG A 113 -2.86 -2.15 22.74
N GLU A 114 -3.72 -2.52 21.79
CA GLU A 114 -3.32 -3.23 20.59
C GLU A 114 -2.41 -2.36 19.70
N LEU A 115 -2.69 -1.06 19.62
CA LEU A 115 -1.86 -0.10 18.88
C LEU A 115 -0.47 0.05 19.51
N ALA A 116 -0.39 0.25 20.82
CA ALA A 116 0.87 0.37 21.56
C ALA A 116 1.68 -0.94 21.45
N ARG A 117 1.02 -2.10 21.54
CA ARG A 117 1.64 -3.41 21.30
C ARG A 117 2.18 -3.53 19.87
N SER A 118 1.41 -3.11 18.88
CA SER A 118 1.85 -3.11 17.48
C SER A 118 3.08 -2.21 17.30
N ASP A 119 3.11 -1.04 17.95
CA ASP A 119 4.24 -0.13 17.83
C ASP A 119 5.50 -0.67 18.52
N ALA A 120 5.35 -1.29 19.68
CA ALA A 120 6.43 -2.00 20.37
C ALA A 120 7.01 -3.14 19.54
N GLU A 121 6.15 -3.97 18.93
CA GLU A 121 6.57 -5.06 18.04
C GLU A 121 7.36 -4.52 16.83
N ARG A 122 6.96 -3.35 16.29
CA ARG A 122 7.66 -2.68 15.19
C ARG A 122 9.02 -2.14 15.63
N ALA A 123 9.10 -1.47 16.77
CA ALA A 123 10.35 -0.94 17.32
C ALA A 123 11.36 -2.07 17.56
N PHE A 124 10.89 -3.18 18.14
CA PHE A 124 11.72 -4.36 18.38
C PHE A 124 12.18 -5.03 17.07
N ALA A 125 11.28 -5.16 16.09
CA ALA A 125 11.60 -5.72 14.77
C ALA A 125 12.68 -4.90 14.02
N ARG A 126 12.66 -3.56 14.18
CA ARG A 126 13.70 -2.68 13.61
C ARG A 126 15.07 -2.91 14.26
N ALA A 127 15.09 -3.07 15.58
CA ALA A 127 16.32 -3.33 16.32
C ALA A 127 16.87 -4.75 16.07
N ASN A 128 16.01 -5.72 15.78
CA ASN A 128 16.38 -7.13 15.61
C ASN A 128 15.92 -7.76 14.28
N PRO A 129 16.41 -7.28 13.11
CA PRO A 129 15.98 -7.79 11.81
C PRO A 129 16.36 -9.25 11.53
N HIS A 130 17.34 -9.78 12.28
CA HIS A 130 17.85 -11.14 12.14
C HIS A 130 16.93 -12.21 12.77
N LEU A 131 16.06 -11.82 13.71
CA LEU A 131 15.11 -12.72 14.36
C LEU A 131 13.84 -12.96 13.52
N LEU A 132 13.61 -12.14 12.50
CA LEU A 132 12.44 -12.26 11.64
C LEU A 132 12.63 -13.39 10.62
N PRO A 133 11.57 -14.20 10.35
CA PRO A 133 11.59 -15.15 9.25
C PRO A 133 11.90 -14.45 7.91
N ASP A 134 12.57 -15.13 6.98
CA ASP A 134 12.91 -14.55 5.67
C ASP A 134 11.68 -14.04 4.89
N ASP A 135 10.53 -14.67 5.07
CA ASP A 135 9.26 -14.25 4.47
C ASP A 135 8.70 -12.95 5.06
N TYR A 136 9.17 -12.52 6.25
CA TYR A 136 8.82 -11.22 6.85
C TYR A 136 9.59 -10.05 6.22
N LYS A 137 10.73 -10.34 5.59
CA LYS A 137 11.51 -9.37 4.80
C LYS A 137 10.96 -9.24 3.38
N ASP A 138 10.19 -10.22 2.91
CA ASP A 138 9.53 -10.20 1.61
C ASP A 138 8.25 -9.37 1.69
N ALA A 139 8.33 -8.09 1.32
CA ALA A 139 7.22 -7.12 1.30
C ALA A 139 5.98 -7.59 0.50
N SER A 140 6.11 -8.65 -0.30
CA SER A 140 5.00 -9.28 -1.03
C SER A 140 4.11 -10.18 -0.14
N LYS A 141 4.58 -10.61 1.04
CA LYS A 141 3.91 -11.63 1.88
C LYS A 141 3.39 -11.15 3.23
N THR A 142 3.78 -9.97 3.71
CA THR A 142 3.34 -9.46 5.01
C THR A 142 2.10 -8.55 4.87
N ARG A 143 1.03 -8.80 5.66
CA ARG A 143 -0.03 -7.79 5.90
C ARG A 143 0.54 -6.53 6.53
N ILE A 144 1.64 -6.69 7.27
CA ILE A 144 2.47 -5.59 7.77
C ILE A 144 3.36 -5.16 6.59
N ARG A 145 2.86 -4.22 5.77
CA ARG A 145 3.70 -3.52 4.77
C ARG A 145 4.95 -2.98 5.51
N PRO A 146 6.16 -3.06 4.93
CA PRO A 146 7.32 -2.37 5.49
C PRO A 146 6.94 -0.92 5.75
N VAL A 147 7.29 -0.46 6.96
CA VAL A 147 6.85 0.79 7.57
C VAL A 147 6.89 1.95 6.57
N ARG A 148 5.71 2.45 6.19
CA ARG A 148 5.55 3.86 5.77
C ARG A 148 5.52 4.69 7.05
N ASN A 149 6.23 5.82 7.07
CA ASN A 149 6.35 6.71 8.22
C ASN A 149 4.99 6.97 8.89
N GLY A 150 4.99 6.86 10.22
CA GLY A 150 3.83 7.01 11.09
C GLY A 150 3.41 8.46 11.25
N TYR A 151 2.69 8.98 10.27
CA TYR A 151 1.76 10.08 10.50
C TYR A 151 0.38 9.49 10.78
N MET A 152 -0.36 10.05 11.74
CA MET A 152 -1.80 9.80 11.81
C MET A 152 -2.40 10.20 10.46
N LYS A 153 -2.98 9.23 9.76
CA LYS A 153 -3.69 9.46 8.51
C LYS A 153 -4.89 10.36 8.82
N GLU A 154 -4.99 11.50 8.15
CA GLU A 154 -6.20 12.33 8.20
C GLU A 154 -7.39 11.52 7.62
N VAL A 155 -8.63 11.91 7.93
CA VAL A 155 -9.83 11.23 7.42
C VAL A 155 -9.83 11.16 5.88
N ASP A 156 -9.21 12.16 5.23
CA ASP A 156 -8.99 12.24 3.79
C ASP A 156 -7.97 11.19 3.26
N ASP A 157 -7.08 10.66 4.10
CA ASP A 157 -6.15 9.57 3.75
C ASP A 157 -6.80 8.18 3.88
N LEU A 158 -7.74 8.03 4.82
CA LEU A 158 -8.50 6.78 5.02
C LEU A 158 -9.47 6.51 3.87
N THR A 159 -10.03 7.55 3.25
CA THR A 159 -10.91 7.42 2.07
C THR A 159 -10.16 6.91 0.83
N PHE A 160 -8.83 7.09 0.77
CA PHE A 160 -7.98 6.71 -0.36
C PHE A 160 -7.49 5.26 -0.32
N ASP A 161 -7.33 4.66 0.87
CA ASP A 161 -7.12 3.20 0.98
C ASP A 161 -8.32 2.43 0.36
N VAL A 162 -9.50 3.06 0.31
CA VAL A 162 -10.67 2.52 -0.39
C VAL A 162 -10.57 2.75 -1.91
N ILE A 163 -9.85 3.80 -2.39
CA ILE A 163 -9.63 4.16 -3.83
C ILE A 163 -8.57 3.27 -4.51
N GLU A 164 -7.86 2.44 -3.73
CA GLU A 164 -6.83 1.49 -4.16
C GLU A 164 -7.16 0.52 -5.34
N PRO A 165 -8.39 0.06 -5.64
CA PRO A 165 -8.55 -1.11 -6.53
C PRO A 165 -8.15 -0.92 -8.00
N GLY A 166 -7.94 0.30 -8.48
CA GLY A 166 -7.76 0.58 -9.92
C GLY A 166 -6.39 1.14 -10.35
N LEU A 167 -5.50 1.50 -9.42
CA LEU A 167 -4.23 2.18 -9.74
C LEU A 167 -3.04 1.22 -9.61
N ASN A 168 -2.25 1.08 -10.67
CA ASN A 168 -0.96 0.40 -10.63
C ASN A 168 -0.05 1.07 -9.57
N GLN A 169 0.87 0.33 -8.94
CA GLN A 169 1.81 0.86 -7.93
C GLN A 169 2.57 2.13 -8.40
N MET A 170 2.82 2.24 -9.71
CA MET A 170 3.44 3.40 -10.37
C MET A 170 2.54 4.64 -10.36
N GLY A 171 1.23 4.45 -10.49
CA GLY A 171 0.23 5.52 -10.36
C GLY A 171 0.00 5.94 -8.91
N LEU A 172 0.17 5.03 -7.94
CA LEU A 172 0.08 5.34 -6.51
C LEU A 172 1.19 6.29 -6.04
N VAL A 173 2.45 6.04 -6.46
CA VAL A 173 3.59 6.92 -6.13
C VAL A 173 3.40 8.31 -6.77
N GLY A 174 2.98 8.36 -8.04
CA GLY A 174 2.70 9.63 -8.71
C GLY A 174 1.56 10.42 -8.05
N ALA A 175 0.47 9.75 -7.69
CA ALA A 175 -0.68 10.36 -7.04
C ALA A 175 -0.32 10.91 -5.65
N ASP A 176 0.47 10.18 -4.86
CA ASP A 176 0.89 10.64 -3.53
C ASP A 176 1.86 11.83 -3.62
N ILE A 177 2.79 11.84 -4.59
CA ILE A 177 3.67 13.00 -4.84
C ILE A 177 2.85 14.24 -5.20
N LEU A 178 1.84 14.11 -6.07
CA LEU A 178 0.96 15.21 -6.46
C LEU A 178 0.16 15.74 -5.26
N ARG A 179 -0.32 14.84 -4.40
CA ARG A 179 -1.18 15.17 -3.26
C ARG A 179 -0.42 15.82 -2.11
N SER A 180 0.76 15.28 -1.81
CA SER A 180 1.55 15.64 -0.63
C SER A 180 2.75 16.51 -0.99
N TRP A 181 2.74 17.17 -2.16
CA TRP A 181 3.90 17.91 -2.68
C TRP A 181 4.40 18.97 -1.69
N ASP A 182 3.48 19.76 -1.14
CA ASP A 182 3.73 20.77 -0.12
C ASP A 182 4.35 20.20 1.16
N LYS A 183 3.86 19.05 1.62
CA LYS A 183 4.40 18.31 2.77
C LYS A 183 5.80 17.75 2.46
N ILE A 184 6.01 17.23 1.25
CA ILE A 184 7.27 16.60 0.83
C ILE A 184 8.37 17.65 0.67
N VAL A 185 8.17 18.70 -0.16
CA VAL A 185 9.21 19.70 -0.48
C VAL A 185 9.19 20.93 0.42
N GLY A 186 8.15 21.11 1.23
CA GLY A 186 7.96 22.28 2.08
C GLY A 186 7.38 23.48 1.32
N GLN A 187 6.74 24.40 2.05
CA GLN A 187 5.96 25.48 1.44
C GLN A 187 6.75 26.40 0.50
N ALA A 188 8.00 26.74 0.82
CA ALA A 188 8.81 27.65 0.00
C ALA A 188 9.10 27.11 -1.41
N LEU A 189 9.44 25.83 -1.53
CA LEU A 189 9.62 25.16 -2.82
C LEU A 189 8.29 24.85 -3.48
N ALA A 190 7.30 24.44 -2.68
CA ALA A 190 5.97 24.16 -3.19
C ALA A 190 5.35 25.38 -3.84
N GLN A 191 5.51 26.61 -3.34
CA GLN A 191 4.93 27.80 -3.98
C GLN A 191 5.40 28.03 -5.43
N ASN A 192 6.62 27.63 -5.77
CA ASN A 192 7.24 27.91 -7.07
C ASN A 192 7.40 26.67 -7.97
N THR A 193 6.94 25.50 -7.51
CA THR A 193 7.10 24.23 -8.24
C THR A 193 5.84 23.38 -8.21
N ARG A 194 5.58 22.66 -9.29
CA ARG A 194 4.48 21.68 -9.39
C ARG A 194 4.99 20.38 -10.02
N PRO A 195 4.67 19.21 -9.45
CA PRO A 195 4.92 17.94 -10.12
C PRO A 195 3.97 17.78 -11.31
N GLU A 196 4.49 17.45 -12.49
CA GLU A 196 3.69 17.24 -13.70
C GLU A 196 3.44 15.77 -13.95
N ARG A 197 4.52 15.01 -14.09
CA ARG A 197 4.46 13.58 -14.37
C ARG A 197 5.67 12.87 -13.80
N ILE A 198 5.47 11.60 -13.51
CA ILE A 198 6.53 10.68 -13.10
C ILE A 198 6.66 9.62 -14.19
N THR A 199 7.90 9.29 -14.57
CA THR A 199 8.18 8.28 -15.59
C THR A 199 9.12 7.26 -15.01
N PHE A 200 8.73 5.99 -15.03
CA PHE A 200 9.52 4.89 -14.50
C PHE A 200 10.24 4.17 -15.64
N PRO A 201 11.44 3.63 -15.41
CA PRO A 201 12.12 2.76 -16.37
C PRO A 201 11.28 1.50 -16.66
N PRO A 202 11.37 0.94 -17.89
CA PRO A 202 10.69 -0.29 -18.22
C PRO A 202 11.16 -1.44 -17.31
N LYS A 203 10.21 -2.20 -16.74
CA LYS A 203 10.40 -3.34 -15.82
C LYS A 203 10.92 -3.02 -14.41
N GLU A 204 11.20 -1.75 -14.08
CA GLU A 204 11.56 -1.34 -12.72
C GLU A 204 10.43 -0.55 -12.04
N ARG A 205 10.24 -0.80 -10.74
CA ARG A 205 9.25 -0.08 -9.90
C ARG A 205 9.90 1.00 -9.02
N ALA A 206 11.16 1.33 -9.30
CA ALA A 206 11.99 2.27 -8.56
C ALA A 206 12.75 3.17 -9.56
N ASN A 207 13.48 4.16 -9.05
CA ASN A 207 14.34 5.03 -9.86
C ASN A 207 13.61 5.86 -10.93
N ALA A 208 12.43 6.39 -10.62
CA ALA A 208 11.68 7.21 -11.56
C ALA A 208 12.33 8.56 -11.85
N THR A 209 12.04 9.10 -13.04
CA THR A 209 12.32 10.50 -13.38
C THR A 209 11.07 11.33 -13.10
N LEU A 210 11.18 12.32 -12.21
CA LEU A 210 10.11 13.27 -11.91
C LEU A 210 10.26 14.52 -12.78
N PHE A 211 9.20 14.89 -13.49
CA PHE A 211 9.13 16.14 -14.25
C PHE A 211 8.41 17.21 -13.43
N LEU A 212 9.09 18.33 -13.20
CA LEU A 212 8.59 19.48 -12.43
C LEU A 212 8.33 20.68 -13.33
N LYS A 213 7.14 21.26 -13.24
CA LYS A 213 6.91 22.64 -13.71
C LYS A 213 7.47 23.59 -12.67
N VAL A 214 8.14 24.63 -13.15
CA VAL A 214 8.82 25.59 -12.30
C VAL A 214 8.45 26.99 -12.76
N ARG A 215 8.19 27.88 -11.81
CA ARG A 215 7.92 29.29 -12.09
C ARG A 215 9.10 29.90 -12.87
N ALA A 216 8.80 30.75 -13.85
CA ALA A 216 9.83 31.44 -14.63
C ALA A 216 10.81 32.18 -13.68
N GLY A 217 12.11 32.03 -13.93
CA GLY A 217 13.18 32.58 -13.08
C GLY A 217 13.59 31.71 -11.88
N PHE A 218 12.83 30.66 -11.53
CA PHE A 218 13.13 29.79 -10.38
C PHE A 218 13.85 28.48 -10.76
N ASN A 219 14.12 28.27 -12.06
CA ASN A 219 14.72 27.04 -12.60
C ASN A 219 16.08 26.70 -11.97
N THR A 220 16.97 27.70 -11.85
CA THR A 220 18.32 27.51 -11.31
C THR A 220 18.29 27.09 -9.84
N ILE A 221 17.35 27.66 -9.07
CA ILE A 221 17.14 27.30 -7.66
C ILE A 221 16.68 25.85 -7.58
N VAL A 222 15.70 25.44 -8.38
CA VAL A 222 15.23 24.05 -8.39
C VAL A 222 16.31 23.06 -8.84
N GLN A 223 17.17 23.44 -9.78
CA GLN A 223 18.32 22.62 -10.19
C GLN A 223 19.32 22.44 -9.04
N HIS A 224 19.64 23.51 -8.31
CA HIS A 224 20.52 23.45 -7.14
C HIS A 224 19.91 22.59 -6.01
N HIS A 225 18.61 22.71 -5.77
CA HIS A 225 17.88 21.94 -4.76
C HIS A 225 17.42 20.55 -5.23
N SER A 226 17.74 20.13 -6.46
CA SER A 226 17.25 18.88 -7.04
C SER A 226 17.62 17.65 -6.20
N ALA A 227 18.87 17.58 -5.71
CA ALA A 227 19.33 16.51 -4.83
C ALA A 227 18.56 16.48 -3.50
N GLN A 228 18.25 17.65 -2.94
CA GLN A 228 17.46 17.77 -1.71
C GLN A 228 16.01 17.35 -1.93
N ILE A 229 15.41 17.72 -3.07
CA ILE A 229 14.05 17.30 -3.45
C ILE A 229 14.00 15.77 -3.59
N ILE A 230 14.97 15.17 -4.29
CA ILE A 230 15.09 13.70 -4.42
C ILE A 230 15.24 13.04 -3.05
N PHE A 231 16.08 13.58 -2.17
CA PHE A 231 16.28 13.08 -0.82
C PHE A 231 14.97 13.12 -0.01
N ARG A 232 14.23 14.23 -0.06
CA ARG A 232 12.96 14.38 0.65
C ARG A 232 11.86 13.47 0.10
N ILE A 233 11.77 13.32 -1.22
CA ILE A 233 10.83 12.38 -1.86
C ILE A 233 11.16 10.94 -1.44
N ASN A 234 12.42 10.53 -1.55
CA ASN A 234 12.83 9.17 -1.19
C ASN A 234 12.70 8.92 0.33
N GLY A 235 12.93 9.94 1.16
CA GLY A 235 12.69 9.91 2.60
C GLY A 235 11.20 9.78 2.96
N HIS A 236 10.31 10.41 2.19
CA HIS A 236 8.85 10.28 2.32
C HIS A 236 8.39 8.84 2.02
N PHE A 237 8.95 8.22 0.98
CA PHE A 237 8.57 6.87 0.58
C PHE A 237 9.32 5.74 1.31
N GLY A 238 10.51 6.02 1.87
CA GLY A 238 11.36 5.01 2.53
C GLY A 238 12.09 4.08 1.57
N PHE A 239 12.04 4.34 0.26
CA PHE A 239 12.79 3.66 -0.79
C PHE A 239 13.14 4.64 -1.91
N ARG A 240 14.02 4.25 -2.83
CA ARG A 240 14.46 5.09 -3.96
C ARG A 240 13.38 5.18 -5.04
N ALA A 241 12.32 5.93 -4.75
CA ALA A 241 11.18 6.17 -5.64
C ALA A 241 11.59 7.00 -6.87
N VAL A 242 12.38 8.06 -6.65
CA VAL A 242 12.85 8.98 -7.69
C VAL A 242 14.38 8.95 -7.74
N SER A 243 14.93 8.81 -8.95
CA SER A 243 16.37 8.86 -9.22
C SER A 243 16.81 10.22 -9.76
N GLU A 244 15.93 10.90 -10.48
CA GLU A 244 16.24 12.11 -11.22
C GLU A 244 15.05 13.08 -11.22
N VAL A 245 15.34 14.37 -11.11
CA VAL A 245 14.36 15.45 -11.24
C VAL A 245 14.71 16.27 -12.49
N ARG A 246 13.74 16.41 -13.39
CA ARG A 246 13.87 17.21 -14.62
C ARG A 246 12.87 18.35 -14.62
N ILE A 247 13.30 19.50 -15.12
CA ILE A 247 12.40 20.64 -15.34
C ILE A 247 11.61 20.39 -16.63
N SER A 248 10.29 20.48 -16.53
CA SER A 248 9.39 20.39 -17.66
C SER A 248 9.41 21.68 -18.48
N LYS A 249 9.16 21.55 -19.79
CA LYS A 249 9.02 22.68 -20.71
C LYS A 249 7.63 23.33 -20.65
N ARG A 250 6.69 22.78 -19.88
CA ARG A 250 5.34 23.34 -19.76
C ARG A 250 5.36 24.59 -18.87
N PRO A 251 4.54 25.60 -19.18
CA PRO A 251 4.42 26.81 -18.36
C PRO A 251 3.88 26.46 -16.98
N PHE A 252 4.38 27.17 -15.97
CA PHE A 252 3.85 27.14 -14.61
C PHE A 252 2.63 28.06 -14.54
N ASP A 253 1.51 27.54 -14.07
CA ASP A 253 0.29 28.31 -13.82
C ASP A 253 0.17 28.58 -12.31
N GLU A 254 -0.01 29.85 -11.93
CA GLU A 254 -0.20 30.25 -10.52
C GLU A 254 -1.54 29.74 -9.97
N ASN A 255 -2.52 29.50 -10.85
CA ASN A 255 -3.82 28.93 -10.52
C ASN A 255 -3.82 27.39 -10.49
N GLU A 256 -2.75 26.72 -10.92
CA GLU A 256 -2.62 25.27 -10.74
C GLU A 256 -2.48 24.95 -9.26
N THR A 257 -3.57 24.45 -8.68
CA THR A 257 -3.65 24.13 -7.26
C THR A 257 -2.78 22.91 -6.92
N THR A 258 -2.05 22.98 -5.81
CA THR A 258 -1.27 21.86 -5.26
C THR A 258 -2.14 21.00 -4.34
N GLY A 259 -1.92 19.69 -4.31
CA GLY A 259 -2.36 18.84 -3.20
C GLY A 259 -3.87 18.77 -2.95
N SER A 260 -4.26 18.53 -1.70
CA SER A 260 -5.61 18.18 -1.19
C SER A 260 -6.82 18.83 -1.90
N GLN A 261 -6.67 20.03 -2.48
CA GLN A 261 -7.72 20.67 -3.28
C GLN A 261 -7.99 19.99 -4.64
N VAL A 262 -6.98 19.45 -5.33
CA VAL A 262 -7.19 18.63 -6.54
C VAL A 262 -7.90 17.33 -6.17
N SER A 263 -7.51 16.69 -5.06
CA SER A 263 -8.20 15.51 -4.52
C SER A 263 -9.67 15.82 -4.24
N ARG A 264 -9.96 16.91 -3.52
CA ARG A 264 -11.33 17.38 -3.25
C ARG A 264 -12.11 17.66 -4.53
N LYS A 265 -11.51 18.33 -5.51
CA LYS A 265 -12.18 18.70 -6.78
C LYS A 265 -12.42 17.49 -7.67
N VAL A 266 -11.47 16.55 -7.74
CA VAL A 266 -11.61 15.30 -8.51
C VAL A 266 -12.57 14.32 -7.83
N LEU A 267 -12.57 14.23 -6.50
CA LEU A 267 -13.55 13.44 -5.73
C LEU A 267 -14.96 13.99 -5.90
N ALA A 268 -15.12 15.32 -5.77
CA ALA A 268 -16.40 15.99 -5.99
C ALA A 268 -16.93 15.84 -7.42
N GLN A 269 -16.05 15.71 -8.41
CA GLN A 269 -16.44 15.54 -9.82
C GLN A 269 -16.78 14.10 -10.21
N ARG A 270 -16.24 13.10 -9.52
CA ARG A 270 -16.38 11.67 -9.92
C ARG A 270 -17.47 10.91 -9.18
N VAL A 271 -17.93 11.41 -8.04
CA VAL A 271 -18.95 10.73 -7.22
C VAL A 271 -20.10 11.70 -7.01
N GLN A 272 -21.20 11.50 -7.74
CA GLN A 272 -22.45 12.18 -7.41
C GLN A 272 -23.06 11.45 -6.20
N PRO A 273 -23.29 12.13 -5.06
CA PRO A 273 -23.88 11.50 -3.89
C PRO A 273 -25.26 10.93 -4.22
N VAL A 274 -25.57 9.73 -3.72
CA VAL A 274 -26.90 9.12 -3.91
C VAL A 274 -27.93 9.95 -3.15
N ALA A 275 -29.11 10.15 -3.75
CA ALA A 275 -30.18 10.95 -3.16
C ALA A 275 -30.70 10.39 -1.82
N GLN A 276 -30.61 9.07 -1.60
CA GLN A 276 -31.09 8.39 -0.40
C GLN A 276 -30.09 7.32 0.04
N LEU A 277 -29.81 7.25 1.35
CA LEU A 277 -29.01 6.18 1.92
C LEU A 277 -29.81 4.88 2.03
N SER A 278 -29.11 3.75 1.99
CA SER A 278 -29.66 2.45 2.35
C SER A 278 -30.27 2.47 3.76
N PRO A 279 -31.40 1.78 3.98
CA PRO A 279 -32.14 1.81 5.25
C PRO A 279 -31.26 1.41 6.45
N ARG A 280 -30.35 0.46 6.24
CA ARG A 280 -29.40 0.00 7.28
C ARG A 280 -28.39 1.07 7.72
N MET A 281 -27.94 1.92 6.80
CA MET A 281 -27.01 3.01 7.13
C MET A 281 -27.75 4.18 7.77
N ALA A 282 -28.96 4.48 7.29
CA ALA A 282 -29.83 5.49 7.89
C ALA A 282 -30.11 5.19 9.38
N GLU A 283 -30.41 3.94 9.73
CA GLU A 283 -30.62 3.51 11.12
C GLU A 283 -29.40 3.75 12.02
N LEU A 284 -28.19 3.43 11.53
CA LEU A 284 -26.94 3.63 12.28
C LEU A 284 -26.61 5.11 12.50
N ILE A 285 -26.91 5.96 11.51
CA ILE A 285 -26.67 7.41 11.58
C ILE A 285 -27.71 8.08 12.48
N HIS A 286 -28.97 7.59 12.49
CA HIS A 286 -30.02 8.11 13.36
C HIS A 286 -29.74 7.90 14.86
N ALA A 287 -28.90 6.92 15.20
CA ALA A 287 -28.46 6.66 16.58
C ALA A 287 -27.44 7.70 17.11
N ILE A 288 -26.86 8.54 16.25
CA ILE A 288 -25.91 9.59 16.64
C ILE A 288 -26.69 10.77 17.23
N LYS A 289 -26.43 11.15 18.49
CA LYS A 289 -27.18 12.19 19.21
C LYS A 289 -26.86 13.63 18.77
N ASP A 290 -25.65 13.87 18.27
CA ASP A 290 -25.19 15.18 17.83
C ASP A 290 -25.71 15.48 16.40
N PRO A 291 -26.46 16.57 16.21
CA PRO A 291 -27.04 16.93 14.91
C PRO A 291 -25.99 17.30 13.85
N GLU A 292 -24.89 17.97 14.20
CA GLU A 292 -23.83 18.32 13.24
C GLU A 292 -23.07 17.07 12.80
N MET A 293 -22.76 16.21 13.78
CA MET A 293 -22.09 14.94 13.52
C MET A 293 -22.98 14.03 12.65
N ARG A 294 -24.28 13.97 12.93
CA ARG A 294 -25.25 13.19 12.15
C ARG A 294 -25.28 13.64 10.69
N GLN A 295 -25.30 14.95 10.43
CA GLN A 295 -25.26 15.49 9.07
C GLN A 295 -23.97 15.13 8.34
N ALA A 296 -22.81 15.28 9.00
CA ALA A 296 -21.53 14.91 8.41
C ALA A 296 -21.45 13.41 8.04
N PHE A 297 -21.99 12.52 8.89
CA PHE A 297 -22.05 11.09 8.61
C PHE A 297 -23.08 10.74 7.53
N GLU A 298 -24.17 11.50 7.42
CA GLU A 298 -25.15 11.34 6.34
C GLU A 298 -24.56 11.69 4.97
N GLU A 299 -23.83 12.81 4.88
CA GLU A 299 -23.10 13.20 3.67
C GLU A 299 -22.03 12.17 3.30
N LEU A 300 -21.25 11.71 4.29
CA LEU A 300 -20.25 10.67 4.08
C LEU A 300 -20.88 9.36 3.61
N GLY A 301 -22.00 8.94 4.20
CA GLY A 301 -22.71 7.72 3.81
C GLY A 301 -23.25 7.77 2.39
N LYS A 302 -23.80 8.92 1.95
CA LYS A 302 -24.25 9.13 0.55
C LYS A 302 -23.11 9.01 -0.45
N VAL A 303 -21.91 9.48 -0.10
CA VAL A 303 -20.71 9.39 -0.94
C VAL A 303 -20.15 7.96 -1.00
N ILE A 304 -20.17 7.23 0.12
CA ILE A 304 -19.71 5.84 0.18
C ILE A 304 -20.66 4.92 -0.60
N GLU A 305 -21.97 5.15 -0.52
CA GLU A 305 -22.97 4.33 -1.21
C GLU A 305 -23.01 4.57 -2.73
N ALA A 306 -22.87 5.84 -3.16
CA ALA A 306 -22.70 6.21 -4.58
C ALA A 306 -21.57 5.47 -5.28
N ARG A 307 -20.59 5.06 -4.50
CA ARG A 307 -19.36 4.46 -4.96
C ARG A 307 -19.39 2.93 -4.97
N ASN A 308 -20.21 2.31 -4.12
CA ASN A 308 -20.37 0.86 -4.04
C ASN A 308 -21.43 0.31 -5.03
N ARG A 309 -22.16 1.18 -5.74
CA ARG A 309 -22.98 0.86 -6.91
C ARG A 309 -22.13 0.78 -8.17
#